data_AF-A0A1Q5JLD1-F1
#
_entry.id   AF-A0A1Q5JLD1-F1
#
_cell.length_a   1.000
_cell.length_b   1.000
_cell.length_c   1.000
_cell.angle_alpha   90.00
_cell.angle_beta   90.00
_cell.angle_gamma   90.00
#
_symmetry.space_group_name_H-M   'P 1'
#
loop_
_entity.id
_entity.type
_entity.pdbx_description
1 polymer ?
#
loop_
_entity_poly.entity_id
_entity_poly.type
_entity_poly.pdbx_seq_one_letter_code
_entity_poly.pdbx_strand_id
1 'polypeptide(L)'
;MTTANEDTAVARALRGLEHGDASVRLRTALAVGSAPDARLVDRLVERCAAEPDFSVREMLTWALTRHPRDLTVPRLVGELRSERPQARSQALHTLSKTGDRRVWPAITPALLTDPDDEVARAAWRTAVLLVPEDEAPALAAVLTGQLGRGGRETRLSLSRALIALGAPAAPALDAAAAHPEPRVREHALATEELRRDPDAGFDLAIEEAKRRVALGAYGDPA
;
A
#
# COMPACT_ATOMS: atom_id res chain seq x y z
N MET A 1 30.91 -31.44 -4.57
CA MET A 1 30.04 -31.48 -5.78
C MET A 1 28.74 -30.69 -5.58
N THR A 2 28.21 -30.59 -4.35
CA THR A 2 26.97 -29.85 -4.03
C THR A 2 27.06 -28.34 -4.28
N THR A 3 28.16 -27.70 -3.87
CA THR A 3 28.37 -26.25 -4.00
C THR A 3 28.40 -25.76 -5.45
N ALA A 4 29.10 -26.47 -6.34
CA ALA A 4 29.15 -26.11 -7.77
C ALA A 4 27.77 -26.19 -8.46
N ASN A 5 26.89 -27.11 -8.02
CA ASN A 5 25.54 -27.24 -8.55
C ASN A 5 24.63 -26.12 -8.03
N GLU A 6 24.77 -25.74 -6.76
CA GLU A 6 24.07 -24.60 -6.14
C GLU A 6 24.48 -23.27 -6.80
N ASP A 7 25.78 -23.05 -7.05
CA ASP A 7 26.27 -21.86 -7.76
C ASP A 7 25.72 -21.77 -9.19
N THR A 8 25.64 -22.91 -9.87
CA THR A 8 25.02 -23.00 -11.21
C THR A 8 23.53 -22.71 -11.16
N ALA A 9 22.82 -23.16 -10.12
CA ALA A 9 21.40 -22.89 -9.92
C ALA A 9 21.14 -21.40 -9.65
N VAL A 10 21.93 -20.78 -8.78
CA VAL A 10 21.86 -19.33 -8.51
C VAL A 10 22.14 -18.54 -9.78
N ALA A 11 23.21 -18.85 -10.52
CA ALA A 11 23.53 -18.17 -11.77
C ALA A 11 22.40 -18.30 -12.82
N ARG A 12 21.71 -19.44 -12.87
CA ARG A 12 20.53 -19.64 -13.74
C ARG A 12 19.35 -18.79 -13.29
N ALA A 13 19.08 -18.74 -11.98
CA ALA A 13 18.01 -17.92 -11.42
C ALA A 13 18.24 -16.43 -11.69
N LEU A 14 19.48 -15.95 -11.54
CA LEU A 14 19.86 -14.57 -11.86
C LEU A 14 19.51 -14.21 -13.30
N ARG A 15 19.94 -15.02 -14.27
CA ARG A 15 19.61 -14.81 -15.68
C ARG A 15 18.10 -14.91 -15.96
N GLY A 16 17.41 -15.83 -15.29
CA GLY A 16 15.97 -16.02 -15.45
C GLY A 16 15.14 -14.83 -14.96
N LEU A 17 15.56 -14.17 -13.87
CA LEU A 17 14.92 -12.97 -13.33
C LEU A 17 15.09 -11.75 -14.26
N GLU A 18 16.17 -11.70 -15.04
CA GLU A 18 16.45 -10.62 -16.00
C GLU A 18 15.92 -10.91 -17.42
N HIS A 19 15.34 -12.08 -17.64
CA HIS A 19 14.96 -12.51 -18.97
C HIS A 19 13.91 -11.59 -19.62
N GLY A 20 13.99 -11.36 -20.93
CA GLY A 20 13.06 -10.46 -21.65
C GLY A 20 11.60 -10.91 -21.63
N ASP A 21 11.36 -12.22 -21.66
CA ASP A 21 10.03 -12.84 -21.55
C ASP A 21 9.53 -12.89 -20.08
N ALA A 22 8.37 -12.26 -19.83
CA ALA A 22 7.69 -12.24 -18.54
C ALA A 22 7.36 -13.65 -18.01
N SER A 23 7.06 -14.61 -18.89
CA SER A 23 6.77 -15.99 -18.50
C SER A 23 7.99 -16.69 -17.91
N VAL A 24 9.18 -16.39 -18.44
CA VAL A 24 10.46 -16.90 -17.88
C VAL A 24 10.72 -16.28 -16.53
N ARG A 25 10.53 -14.96 -16.39
CA ARG A 25 10.70 -14.27 -15.09
C ARG A 25 9.72 -14.79 -14.04
N LEU A 26 8.45 -14.98 -14.40
CA LEU A 26 7.42 -15.54 -13.52
C LEU A 26 7.81 -16.92 -12.99
N ARG A 27 8.15 -17.84 -13.89
CA ARG A 27 8.59 -19.20 -13.51
C ARG A 27 9.86 -19.18 -12.67
N THR A 28 10.78 -18.26 -12.97
CA THR A 28 12.02 -18.11 -12.20
C THR A 28 11.72 -17.61 -10.79
N ALA A 29 10.91 -16.56 -10.64
CA ALA A 29 10.50 -16.05 -9.33
C ALA A 29 9.76 -17.13 -8.51
N LEU A 30 8.89 -17.92 -9.14
CA LEU A 30 8.24 -19.06 -8.50
C LEU A 30 9.26 -20.10 -8.00
N ALA A 31 10.24 -20.48 -8.83
CA ALA A 31 11.28 -21.43 -8.45
C ALA A 31 12.12 -20.90 -7.28
N VAL A 32 12.53 -19.63 -7.33
CA VAL A 32 13.31 -18.97 -6.28
C VAL A 32 12.52 -18.89 -4.97
N GLY A 33 11.22 -18.58 -5.00
CA GLY A 33 10.40 -18.61 -3.80
C GLY A 33 10.15 -20.03 -3.26
N SER A 34 10.09 -21.03 -4.14
CA SER A 34 9.90 -22.44 -3.74
C SER A 34 11.15 -23.06 -3.11
N ALA A 35 12.34 -22.58 -3.51
CA ALA A 35 13.62 -22.96 -2.94
C ALA A 35 14.45 -21.70 -2.63
N PRO A 36 14.16 -21.02 -1.50
CA PRO A 36 14.80 -19.74 -1.15
C PRO A 36 16.32 -19.86 -0.99
N ASP A 37 17.05 -18.96 -1.62
CA ASP A 37 18.50 -18.80 -1.46
C ASP A 37 18.78 -17.34 -1.13
N ALA A 38 19.43 -17.10 0.02
CA ALA A 38 19.74 -15.77 0.52
C ALA A 38 20.50 -14.89 -0.50
N ARG A 39 21.28 -15.50 -1.39
CA ARG A 39 22.06 -14.82 -2.44
C ARG A 39 21.19 -14.16 -3.51
N LEU A 40 19.91 -14.51 -3.59
CA LEU A 40 18.97 -13.99 -4.59
C LEU A 40 18.13 -12.81 -4.08
N VAL A 41 18.17 -12.50 -2.78
CA VAL A 41 17.31 -11.48 -2.17
C VAL A 41 17.51 -10.11 -2.82
N ASP A 42 18.76 -9.66 -2.98
CA ASP A 42 19.06 -8.36 -3.58
C ASP A 42 18.47 -8.24 -5.00
N ARG A 43 18.60 -9.32 -5.79
CA ARG A 43 18.12 -9.34 -7.18
C ARG A 43 16.60 -9.43 -7.28
N LEU A 44 15.94 -10.09 -6.33
CA LEU A 44 14.48 -10.05 -6.21
C LEU A 44 13.99 -8.63 -5.88
N VAL A 45 14.64 -7.93 -4.95
CA VAL A 45 14.29 -6.55 -4.57
C VAL A 45 14.46 -5.60 -5.75
N GLU A 46 15.62 -5.65 -6.42
CA GLU A 46 15.89 -4.86 -7.63
C GLU A 46 14.84 -5.12 -8.72
N ARG A 47 14.45 -6.40 -8.91
CA ARG A 47 13.46 -6.76 -9.91
C ARG A 47 12.06 -6.27 -9.54
N CYS A 48 11.63 -6.39 -8.28
CA CYS A 48 10.37 -5.81 -7.80
C CYS A 48 10.29 -4.31 -8.15
N ALA A 49 11.39 -3.59 -7.97
CA ALA A 49 11.45 -2.17 -8.20
C ALA A 49 11.25 -1.75 -9.66
N ALA A 50 11.50 -2.63 -10.64
CA ALA A 50 11.50 -2.31 -12.08
C ALA A 50 10.59 -3.20 -12.95
N GLU A 51 9.98 -4.26 -12.42
CA GLU A 51 9.20 -5.22 -13.18
C GLU A 51 7.90 -4.60 -13.77
N PRO A 52 7.73 -4.54 -15.11
CA PRO A 52 6.53 -4.00 -15.72
C PRO A 52 5.32 -4.93 -15.63
N ASP A 53 5.52 -6.26 -15.58
CA ASP A 53 4.42 -7.22 -15.56
C ASP A 53 3.84 -7.40 -14.16
N PHE A 54 2.53 -7.17 -14.02
CA PHE A 54 1.84 -7.28 -12.73
C PHE A 54 1.92 -8.67 -12.11
N SER A 55 1.74 -9.73 -12.92
CA SER A 55 1.76 -11.11 -12.42
C SER A 55 3.16 -11.48 -11.92
N VAL A 56 4.20 -11.01 -12.61
CA VAL A 56 5.58 -11.19 -12.16
C VAL A 56 5.84 -10.41 -10.86
N ARG A 57 5.34 -9.17 -10.70
CA ARG A 57 5.46 -8.41 -9.44
C ARG A 57 4.83 -9.14 -8.24
N GLU A 58 3.64 -9.70 -8.42
CA GLU A 58 2.99 -10.50 -7.37
C GLU A 58 3.81 -11.74 -7.02
N MET A 59 4.38 -12.42 -8.02
CA MET A 59 5.23 -13.59 -7.77
C MET A 59 6.56 -13.24 -7.10
N LEU A 60 7.18 -12.11 -7.46
CA LEU A 60 8.40 -11.62 -6.80
C LEU A 60 8.12 -11.24 -5.34
N THR A 61 6.99 -10.58 -5.08
CA THR A 61 6.52 -10.31 -3.72
C THR A 61 6.37 -11.61 -2.94
N TRP A 62 5.65 -12.59 -3.49
CA TRP A 62 5.50 -13.90 -2.86
C TRP A 62 6.85 -14.55 -2.57
N ALA A 63 7.77 -14.57 -3.55
CA ALA A 63 9.10 -15.14 -3.39
C ALA A 63 9.90 -14.46 -2.26
N LEU A 64 9.85 -13.13 -2.17
CA LEU A 64 10.48 -12.38 -1.06
C LEU A 64 9.89 -12.77 0.29
N THR A 65 8.58 -13.00 0.40
CA THR A 65 7.97 -13.47 1.66
C THR A 65 8.37 -14.89 2.06
N ARG A 66 8.97 -15.68 1.15
CA ARG A 66 9.52 -17.01 1.46
C ARG A 66 10.93 -16.96 2.03
N HIS A 67 11.63 -15.83 1.91
CA HIS A 67 12.97 -15.64 2.45
C HIS A 67 12.94 -15.15 3.92
N PRO A 68 14.01 -15.35 4.70
CA PRO A 68 14.10 -14.83 6.06
C PRO A 68 13.89 -13.31 6.13
N ARG A 69 13.03 -12.87 7.04
CA ARG A 69 12.66 -11.44 7.19
C ARG A 69 13.85 -10.56 7.52
N ASP A 70 14.78 -11.04 8.33
CA ASP A 70 15.97 -10.28 8.71
C ASP A 70 16.90 -9.99 7.52
N LEU A 71 16.74 -10.73 6.40
CA LEU A 71 17.43 -10.43 5.14
C LEU A 71 16.60 -9.49 4.26
N THR A 72 15.28 -9.72 4.14
CA THR A 72 14.43 -9.01 3.17
C THR A 72 13.99 -7.63 3.65
N VAL A 73 13.59 -7.50 4.92
CA VAL A 73 13.03 -6.27 5.47
C VAL A 73 13.98 -5.08 5.36
N PRO A 74 15.28 -5.18 5.74
CA PRO A 74 16.19 -4.03 5.62
C PRO A 74 16.35 -3.52 4.19
N ARG A 75 16.34 -4.42 3.19
CA ARG A 75 16.47 -4.08 1.77
C ARG A 75 15.22 -3.39 1.24
N LEU A 76 14.05 -3.90 1.58
CA LEU A 76 12.77 -3.29 1.22
C LEU A 76 12.59 -1.91 1.89
N VAL A 77 13.05 -1.75 3.15
CA VAL A 77 13.09 -0.44 3.82
C VAL A 77 14.02 0.54 3.09
N GLY A 78 15.10 0.06 2.48
CA GLY A 78 15.96 0.86 1.60
C GLY A 78 15.20 1.44 0.39
N GLU A 79 14.40 0.61 -0.28
CA GLU A 79 13.62 1.01 -1.47
C GLU A 79 12.53 2.05 -1.18
N LEU A 80 12.12 2.24 0.07
CA LEU A 80 11.19 3.31 0.45
C LEU A 80 11.75 4.72 0.17
N ARG A 81 13.07 4.85 0.00
CA ARG A 81 13.75 6.11 -0.35
C ARG A 81 14.06 6.24 -1.84
N SER A 82 13.65 5.27 -2.66
CA SER A 82 13.90 5.27 -4.09
C SER A 82 13.19 6.45 -4.78
N GLU A 83 13.85 7.07 -5.76
CA GLU A 83 13.22 8.11 -6.60
C GLU A 83 12.09 7.54 -7.47
N ARG A 84 12.11 6.23 -7.74
CA ARG A 84 11.11 5.55 -8.58
C ARG A 84 9.85 5.22 -7.77
N PRO A 85 8.66 5.74 -8.13
CA PRO A 85 7.43 5.45 -7.40
C PRO A 85 7.10 3.95 -7.35
N GLN A 86 7.33 3.22 -8.44
CA GLN A 86 7.12 1.77 -8.47
C GLN A 86 7.95 1.03 -7.40
N ALA A 87 9.19 1.47 -7.17
CA ALA A 87 10.04 0.86 -6.17
C ALA A 87 9.48 1.08 -4.76
N ARG A 88 9.08 2.31 -4.45
CA ARG A 88 8.45 2.64 -3.16
C ARG A 88 7.14 1.87 -2.95
N SER A 89 6.24 1.87 -3.94
CA SER A 89 4.93 1.22 -3.82
C SER A 89 5.04 -0.31 -3.73
N GLN A 90 5.96 -0.93 -4.47
CA GLN A 90 6.21 -2.38 -4.37
C GLN A 90 6.90 -2.79 -3.07
N ALA A 91 7.82 -1.96 -2.58
CA ALA A 91 8.42 -2.17 -1.27
C ALA A 91 7.37 -2.12 -0.16
N LEU A 92 6.52 -1.09 -0.14
CA LEU A 92 5.38 -0.99 0.78
C LEU A 92 4.44 -2.20 0.67
N HIS A 93 4.05 -2.57 -0.54
CA HIS A 93 3.22 -3.75 -0.78
C HIS A 93 3.84 -5.00 -0.17
N THR A 94 5.12 -5.27 -0.45
CA THR A 94 5.82 -6.45 0.07
C THR A 94 5.95 -6.40 1.60
N LEU A 95 6.32 -5.26 2.16
CA LEU A 95 6.43 -5.05 3.61
C LEU A 95 5.10 -5.32 4.32
N SER A 96 3.96 -4.90 3.73
CA SER A 96 2.63 -5.20 4.27
C SER A 96 2.35 -6.70 4.39
N LYS A 97 2.94 -7.53 3.52
CA LYS A 97 2.79 -9.01 3.56
C LYS A 97 3.70 -9.67 4.59
N THR A 98 4.73 -8.98 5.05
CA THR A 98 5.57 -9.49 6.14
C THR A 98 4.88 -9.38 7.50
N GLY A 99 4.04 -8.34 7.69
CA GLY A 99 3.45 -8.04 9.00
C GLY A 99 4.49 -7.70 10.07
N ASP A 100 5.71 -7.34 9.68
CA ASP A 100 6.78 -7.02 10.61
C ASP A 100 6.61 -5.61 11.18
N ARG A 101 6.14 -5.53 12.43
CA ARG A 101 5.93 -4.24 13.11
C ARG A 101 7.20 -3.41 13.27
N ARG A 102 8.40 -4.00 13.15
CA ARG A 102 9.67 -3.27 13.15
C ARG A 102 9.79 -2.29 11.97
N VAL A 103 8.92 -2.44 10.95
CA VAL A 103 8.86 -1.55 9.78
C VAL A 103 8.17 -0.22 10.09
N TRP A 104 7.32 -0.13 11.13
CA TRP A 104 6.54 1.06 11.41
C TRP A 104 7.33 2.38 11.40
N PRO A 105 8.52 2.49 12.04
CA PRO A 105 9.33 3.71 12.01
C PRO A 105 9.78 4.16 10.60
N ALA A 106 9.74 3.27 9.61
CA ALA A 106 10.08 3.59 8.22
C ALA A 106 8.88 4.11 7.41
N ILE A 107 7.65 4.01 7.92
CA ILE A 107 6.44 4.53 7.28
C ILE A 107 6.29 6.01 7.63
N THR A 108 6.99 6.87 6.88
CA THR A 108 7.05 8.30 7.16
C THR A 108 5.81 9.07 6.68
N PRO A 109 5.53 10.27 7.22
CA PRO A 109 4.52 11.16 6.68
C PRO A 109 4.69 11.41 5.18
N ALA A 110 5.93 11.50 4.68
CA ALA A 110 6.20 11.70 3.25
C ALA A 110 5.69 10.55 2.36
N LEU A 111 5.70 9.31 2.85
CA LEU A 111 5.10 8.17 2.14
C LEU A 111 3.56 8.20 2.20
N LEU A 112 3.00 8.61 3.34
CA LEU A 112 1.55 8.74 3.53
C LEU A 112 0.94 9.88 2.68
N THR A 113 1.76 10.88 2.33
CA THR A 113 1.39 12.01 1.48
C THR A 113 2.16 12.05 0.17
N ASP A 114 2.76 10.93 -0.27
CA ASP A 114 3.59 10.86 -1.47
C ASP A 114 2.81 11.43 -2.68
N PRO A 115 3.43 12.21 -3.59
CA PRO A 115 2.72 12.75 -4.75
C PRO A 115 2.18 11.68 -5.69
N ASP A 116 2.77 10.48 -5.70
CA ASP A 116 2.26 9.34 -6.47
C ASP A 116 1.15 8.62 -5.69
N ASP A 117 -0.04 8.51 -6.31
CA ASP A 117 -1.20 7.89 -5.69
C ASP A 117 -0.99 6.39 -5.40
N GLU A 118 -0.21 5.65 -6.20
CA GLU A 118 0.06 4.23 -5.92
C GLU A 118 0.92 4.08 -4.66
N VAL A 119 1.90 4.96 -4.48
CA VAL A 119 2.75 4.98 -3.29
C VAL A 119 1.92 5.33 -2.06
N ALA A 120 1.13 6.41 -2.11
CA ALA A 120 0.28 6.82 -0.99
C ALA A 120 -0.71 5.71 -0.60
N ARG A 121 -1.39 5.10 -1.59
CA ARG A 121 -2.33 3.98 -1.36
C ARG A 121 -1.65 2.76 -0.73
N ALA A 122 -0.44 2.41 -1.20
CA ALA A 122 0.34 1.33 -0.60
C ALA A 122 0.79 1.68 0.83
N ALA A 123 1.15 2.93 1.09
CA ALA A 123 1.55 3.41 2.40
C ALA A 123 0.39 3.34 3.38
N TRP A 124 -0.81 3.80 3.00
CA TRP A 124 -2.00 3.74 3.87
C TRP A 124 -2.34 2.31 4.26
N ARG A 125 -2.38 1.37 3.30
CA ARG A 125 -2.64 -0.04 3.59
C ARG A 125 -1.58 -0.65 4.51
N THR A 126 -0.32 -0.27 4.34
CA THR A 126 0.78 -0.79 5.17
C THR A 126 0.73 -0.18 6.57
N ALA A 127 0.49 1.12 6.68
CA ALA A 127 0.46 1.87 7.93
C ALA A 127 -0.61 1.32 8.89
N VAL A 128 -1.85 1.16 8.41
CA VAL A 128 -2.97 0.69 9.25
C VAL A 128 -2.79 -0.74 9.75
N LEU A 129 -1.98 -1.55 9.06
CA LEU A 129 -1.62 -2.90 9.52
C LEU A 129 -0.56 -2.88 10.64
N LEU A 130 0.32 -1.88 10.65
CA LEU A 130 1.55 -1.90 11.46
C LEU A 130 1.54 -0.90 12.63
N VAL A 131 0.67 0.12 12.56
CA VAL A 131 0.60 1.20 13.56
C VAL A 131 0.41 0.67 14.98
N PRO A 132 1.23 1.13 15.95
CA PRO A 132 0.98 0.95 17.37
C PRO A 132 -0.33 1.62 17.82
N GLU A 133 -0.97 1.08 18.84
CA GLU A 133 -2.28 1.57 19.30
C GLU A 133 -2.24 3.04 19.75
N ASP A 134 -1.16 3.45 20.40
CA ASP A 134 -0.92 4.81 20.88
C ASP A 134 -0.62 5.82 19.76
N GLU A 135 -0.17 5.34 18.60
CA GLU A 135 0.10 6.17 17.42
C GLU A 135 -1.08 6.20 16.42
N ALA A 136 -2.10 5.36 16.61
CA ALA A 136 -3.26 5.27 15.72
C ALA A 136 -4.01 6.61 15.54
N PRO A 137 -4.22 7.45 16.58
CA PRO A 137 -4.85 8.76 16.40
C PRO A 137 -4.03 9.72 15.55
N ALA A 138 -2.70 9.66 15.65
CA ALA A 138 -1.81 10.49 14.83
C ALA A 138 -1.86 10.05 13.36
N LEU A 139 -1.87 8.74 13.10
CA LEU A 139 -2.07 8.20 11.75
C LEU A 139 -3.43 8.63 11.20
N ALA A 140 -4.50 8.56 11.99
CA ALA A 140 -5.82 8.99 11.58
C ALA A 140 -5.82 10.44 11.09
N ALA A 141 -5.20 11.36 11.85
CA ALA A 141 -5.11 12.77 11.48
C ALA A 141 -4.41 12.97 10.12
N VAL A 142 -3.31 12.26 9.87
CA VAL A 142 -2.60 12.32 8.57
C VAL A 142 -3.47 11.79 7.44
N LEU A 143 -4.12 10.63 7.63
CA LEU A 143 -4.98 10.02 6.61
C LEU A 143 -6.21 10.87 6.31
N THR A 144 -6.86 11.46 7.31
CA THR A 144 -8.01 12.36 7.07
C THR A 144 -7.59 13.63 6.32
N GLY A 145 -6.35 14.10 6.51
CA GLY A 145 -5.78 15.19 5.71
C GLY A 145 -5.64 14.87 4.21
N GLN A 146 -5.78 13.61 3.81
CA GLN A 146 -5.76 13.18 2.40
C GLN A 146 -7.16 13.01 1.80
N LEU A 147 -8.24 13.28 2.55
CA LEU A 147 -9.60 13.16 2.03
C LEU A 147 -9.83 14.11 0.85
N GLY A 148 -10.51 13.64 -0.20
CA GLY A 148 -10.75 14.39 -1.44
C GLY A 148 -9.66 14.21 -2.49
N ARG A 149 -8.50 13.64 -2.13
CA ARG A 149 -7.39 13.33 -3.04
C ARG A 149 -7.75 12.29 -4.10
N GLY A 150 -7.26 12.52 -5.32
CA GLY A 150 -7.25 11.53 -6.40
C GLY A 150 -8.65 11.14 -6.91
N GLY A 151 -8.66 10.10 -7.74
CA GLY A 151 -9.88 9.53 -8.32
C GLY A 151 -10.57 8.52 -7.39
N ARG A 152 -11.55 7.81 -7.96
CA ARG A 152 -12.37 6.81 -7.25
C ARG A 152 -11.54 5.78 -6.48
N GLU A 153 -10.53 5.20 -7.12
CA GLU A 153 -9.71 4.14 -6.49
C GLU A 153 -8.85 4.65 -5.34
N THR A 154 -8.29 5.86 -5.47
CA THR A 154 -7.54 6.53 -4.41
C THR A 154 -8.43 6.80 -3.21
N ARG A 155 -9.60 7.39 -3.45
CA ARG A 155 -10.59 7.67 -2.41
C ARG A 155 -11.05 6.40 -1.69
N LEU A 156 -11.49 5.38 -2.43
CA LEU A 156 -11.88 4.09 -1.86
C LEU A 156 -10.75 3.44 -1.03
N SER A 157 -9.51 3.51 -1.49
CA SER A 157 -8.36 2.98 -0.74
C SER A 157 -8.15 3.73 0.58
N LEU A 158 -8.33 5.05 0.59
CA LEU A 158 -8.23 5.86 1.81
C LEU A 158 -9.38 5.56 2.77
N SER A 159 -10.62 5.49 2.27
CA SER A 159 -11.79 5.12 3.08
C SER A 159 -11.60 3.77 3.76
N ARG A 160 -11.12 2.77 3.01
CA ARG A 160 -10.81 1.43 3.56
C ARG A 160 -9.72 1.47 4.63
N ALA A 161 -8.70 2.31 4.46
CA ALA A 161 -7.65 2.47 5.47
C ALA A 161 -8.22 3.10 6.75
N LEU A 162 -8.99 4.18 6.64
CA LEU A 162 -9.65 4.84 7.77
C LEU A 162 -10.65 3.91 8.49
N ILE A 163 -11.42 3.12 7.74
CA ILE A 163 -12.32 2.09 8.30
C ILE A 163 -11.52 1.01 9.03
N ALA A 164 -10.42 0.52 8.44
CA ALA A 164 -9.57 -0.51 9.04
C ALA A 164 -8.87 -0.01 10.33
N LEU A 165 -8.56 1.28 10.41
CA LEU A 165 -8.00 1.90 11.61
C LEU A 165 -9.00 1.91 12.78
N GLY A 166 -10.30 1.96 12.49
CA GLY A 166 -11.38 1.77 13.47
C GLY A 166 -11.63 3.01 14.34
N ALA A 167 -11.91 2.79 15.63
CA ALA A 167 -12.30 3.83 16.57
C ALA A 167 -11.35 5.05 16.64
N PRO A 168 -10.01 4.91 16.55
CA PRO A 168 -9.10 6.05 16.48
C PRO A 168 -9.35 7.03 15.33
N ALA A 169 -10.00 6.59 14.24
CA ALA A 169 -10.31 7.46 13.10
C ALA A 169 -11.55 8.33 13.29
N ALA A 170 -12.46 7.95 14.20
CA ALA A 170 -13.78 8.58 14.31
C ALA A 170 -13.73 10.10 14.59
N PRO A 171 -12.95 10.61 15.55
CA PRO A 171 -12.92 12.05 15.82
C PRO A 171 -12.43 12.88 14.62
N ALA A 172 -11.45 12.34 13.87
CA ALA A 172 -10.90 13.01 12.71
C ALA A 172 -11.86 12.97 11.51
N LEU A 173 -12.61 11.87 11.34
CA LEU A 173 -13.65 11.74 10.33
C LEU A 173 -14.84 12.67 10.60
N ASP A 174 -15.28 12.78 11.85
CA ASP A 174 -16.34 13.71 12.25
C ASP A 174 -15.95 15.17 11.94
N ALA A 175 -14.73 15.57 12.26
CA ALA A 175 -14.20 16.88 11.90
C ALA A 175 -14.15 17.08 10.37
N ALA A 176 -13.73 16.06 9.61
CA ALA A 176 -13.66 16.13 8.16
C ALA A 176 -15.05 16.21 7.49
N ALA A 177 -16.08 15.63 8.09
CA ALA A 177 -17.47 15.72 7.61
C ALA A 177 -18.02 17.16 7.70
N ALA A 178 -17.48 18.00 8.59
CA ALA A 178 -17.80 19.42 8.73
C ALA A 178 -16.81 20.37 8.02
N HIS A 179 -15.84 19.84 7.28
CA HIS A 179 -14.76 20.63 6.67
C HIS A 179 -15.27 21.68 5.65
N PRO A 180 -14.68 22.88 5.51
CA PRO A 180 -15.18 23.90 4.57
C PRO A 180 -15.08 23.51 3.08
N GLU A 181 -14.08 22.70 2.70
CA GLU A 181 -13.93 22.18 1.33
C GLU A 181 -14.95 21.05 1.04
N PRO A 182 -15.86 21.21 0.06
CA PRO A 182 -16.90 20.21 -0.24
C PRO A 182 -16.34 18.83 -0.55
N ARG A 183 -15.24 18.74 -1.31
CA ARG A 183 -14.64 17.45 -1.69
C ARG A 183 -14.16 16.64 -0.49
N VAL A 184 -13.72 17.32 0.57
CA VAL A 184 -13.28 16.68 1.83
C VAL A 184 -14.51 16.15 2.57
N ARG A 185 -15.56 16.97 2.74
CA ARG A 185 -16.82 16.57 3.39
C ARG A 185 -17.47 15.39 2.70
N GLU A 186 -17.62 15.46 1.39
CA GLU A 186 -18.22 14.40 0.57
C GLU A 186 -17.51 13.07 0.79
N HIS A 187 -16.17 13.10 0.81
CA HIS A 187 -15.38 11.89 0.99
C HIS A 187 -15.46 11.36 2.43
N ALA A 188 -15.45 12.23 3.44
CA ALA A 188 -15.63 11.84 4.84
C ALA A 188 -16.99 11.17 5.05
N LEU A 189 -18.06 11.80 4.57
CA LEU A 189 -19.43 11.28 4.68
C LEU A 189 -19.60 9.94 3.95
N ALA A 190 -19.01 9.79 2.76
CA ALA A 190 -19.03 8.52 2.03
C ALA A 190 -18.23 7.42 2.73
N THR A 191 -17.13 7.78 3.41
CA THR A 191 -16.35 6.84 4.22
C THR A 191 -17.18 6.35 5.41
N GLU A 192 -17.90 7.25 6.08
CA GLU A 192 -18.81 6.88 7.16
C GLU A 192 -20.00 6.03 6.69
N GLU A 193 -20.54 6.31 5.51
CA GLU A 193 -21.60 5.49 4.90
C GLU A 193 -21.09 4.09 4.59
N LEU A 194 -19.92 3.97 3.93
CA LEU A 194 -19.29 2.68 3.64
C LEU A 194 -18.96 1.87 4.91
N ARG A 195 -18.66 2.56 6.02
CA ARG A 195 -18.44 1.91 7.32
C ARG A 195 -19.72 1.30 7.90
N ARG A 196 -20.88 1.96 7.70
CA ARG A 196 -22.18 1.49 8.19
C ARG A 196 -22.76 0.39 7.31
N ASP A 197 -22.61 0.52 5.99
CA ASP A 197 -23.05 -0.44 4.99
C ASP A 197 -21.91 -0.79 4.02
N PRO A 198 -21.10 -1.82 4.34
CA PRO A 198 -20.02 -2.27 3.48
C PRO A 198 -20.48 -2.80 2.11
N ASP A 199 -21.75 -3.20 1.97
CA ASP A 199 -22.30 -3.85 0.78
C ASP A 199 -22.92 -2.85 -0.22
N ALA A 200 -23.30 -1.64 0.23
CA ALA A 200 -23.86 -0.56 -0.60
C ALA A 200 -22.96 -0.14 -1.78
N GLY A 201 -21.66 -0.39 -1.69
CA GLY A 201 -20.67 0.00 -2.68
C GLY A 201 -20.30 1.49 -2.59
N PHE A 202 -19.02 1.78 -2.83
CA PHE A 202 -18.47 3.12 -2.60
C PHE A 202 -19.04 4.22 -3.50
N ASP A 203 -19.45 3.88 -4.72
CA ASP A 203 -20.00 4.88 -5.66
C ASP A 203 -21.34 5.43 -5.17
N LEU A 204 -22.20 4.55 -4.66
CA LEU A 204 -23.49 4.95 -4.09
C LEU A 204 -23.28 5.84 -2.86
N ALA A 205 -22.35 5.46 -1.98
CA ALA A 205 -21.98 6.24 -0.80
C ALA A 205 -21.49 7.66 -1.17
N ILE A 206 -20.66 7.79 -2.20
CA ILE A 206 -20.16 9.10 -2.68
C ILE A 206 -21.27 9.95 -3.29
N GLU A 207 -22.15 9.37 -4.10
CA GLU A 207 -23.26 10.12 -4.70
C GLU A 207 -24.28 10.58 -3.65
N GLU A 208 -24.58 9.75 -2.66
CA GLU A 208 -25.43 10.15 -1.54
C GLU A 208 -24.77 11.25 -0.68
N ALA A 209 -23.47 11.14 -0.42
CA ALA A 209 -22.72 12.18 0.29
C ALA A 209 -22.75 13.52 -0.46
N LYS A 210 -22.55 13.53 -1.78
CA LYS A 210 -22.67 14.73 -2.63
C LYS A 210 -24.05 15.35 -2.53
N ARG A 211 -25.11 14.54 -2.59
CA ARG A 211 -26.50 15.04 -2.45
C ARG A 211 -26.72 15.70 -1.10
N ARG A 212 -26.29 15.06 -0.01
CA ARG A 212 -26.38 15.62 1.35
C ARG A 212 -25.64 16.95 1.46
N VAL A 213 -24.42 17.03 0.93
CA VAL A 213 -23.62 18.26 0.95
C VAL A 213 -24.26 19.38 0.12
N ALA A 214 -24.78 19.06 -1.07
CA ALA A 214 -25.46 20.03 -1.92
C ALA A 214 -26.72 20.58 -1.23
N LEU A 215 -27.57 19.71 -0.67
CA LEU A 215 -28.81 20.11 0.00
C LEU A 215 -28.55 20.95 1.26
N GLY A 216 -27.49 20.64 2.02
CA GLY A 216 -27.08 21.45 3.18
C GLY A 216 -26.60 22.86 2.81
N ALA A 217 -26.02 23.05 1.61
CA ALA A 217 -25.59 24.36 1.13
C ALA A 217 -26.75 25.27 0.68
N TYR A 218 -27.94 24.71 0.42
CA TYR A 218 -29.15 25.46 0.06
C TYR A 218 -30.10 25.69 1.25
N GLY A 219 -29.76 25.21 2.46
CA GLY A 219 -30.64 25.18 3.63
C GLY A 219 -30.46 26.30 4.66
N ASP A 220 -29.46 27.18 4.53
CA ASP A 220 -29.27 28.35 5.39
C ASP A 220 -29.74 29.63 4.69
N PRO A 221 -30.96 30.13 4.96
CA PRO A 221 -31.24 31.54 4.76
C PRO A 221 -30.57 32.35 5.88
N ALA A 222 -29.86 33.41 5.50
CA ALA A 222 -29.33 34.44 6.39
C ALA A 222 -30.40 35.09 7.27
#